data_AF-A0A7D8YL80-F1
#
_entry.id   AF-A0A7D8YL80-F1
#
_cell.length_a   1.000
_cell.length_b   1.000
_cell.length_c   1.000
_cell.angle_alpha   90.00
_cell.angle_beta   90.00
_cell.angle_gamma   90.00
#
_symmetry.space_group_name_H-M   'P 1'
#
loop_
_entity.id
_entity.type
_entity.pdbx_description
1 polymer ?
#
loop_
_entity_poly.entity_id
_entity_poly.type
_entity_poly.pdbx_seq_one_letter_code
_entity_poly.pdbx_strand_id
1 'polypeptide(L)'
;MFAGDSIRVHPLTQLELEPGRGVSLACHVEVRDRWGDTVKAIGVLQVQLYRPVPGLDAAREVQELVWDVDLNNLERNAAWFDPVTRTYRVRLTGLPAWAERMATGDADGETQRLRVRAVLRTVGADGRERVLRDDLVIQR
;
A
#
# COMPACT_ATOMS: atom_id res chain seq x y z
N MET A 1 24.30 4.46 -7.91
CA MET A 1 23.08 5.25 -8.14
C MET A 1 22.09 4.89 -7.04
N PHE A 2 21.50 5.89 -6.40
CA PHE A 2 20.43 5.71 -5.42
C PHE A 2 19.13 5.51 -6.22
N ALA A 3 18.69 4.26 -6.35
CA ALA A 3 17.51 3.87 -7.10
C ALA A 3 16.82 2.71 -6.38
N GLY A 4 15.49 2.60 -6.52
CA GLY A 4 14.71 1.56 -5.87
C GLY A 4 15.21 0.15 -6.20
N ASP A 5 15.49 -0.62 -5.16
CA ASP A 5 15.91 -2.02 -5.22
C ASP A 5 14.93 -2.94 -4.51
N SER A 6 14.29 -2.46 -3.44
CA SER A 6 13.18 -3.14 -2.77
C SER A 6 12.13 -2.14 -2.31
N ILE A 7 10.92 -2.64 -2.06
CA ILE A 7 9.86 -1.88 -1.38
C ILE A 7 9.38 -2.64 -0.15
N ARG A 8 8.75 -1.91 0.77
CA ARG A 8 8.05 -2.47 1.92
C ARG A 8 6.74 -1.75 2.14
N VAL A 9 5.64 -2.50 2.31
CA VAL A 9 4.41 -1.97 2.89
C VAL A 9 4.64 -1.83 4.38
N HIS A 10 4.81 -0.59 4.84
CA HIS A 10 5.25 -0.28 6.19
C HIS A 10 4.16 -0.63 7.23
N PRO A 11 4.50 -1.13 8.44
CA PRO A 11 3.53 -1.47 9.49
C PRO A 11 2.64 -0.31 9.99
N LEU A 12 2.98 0.93 9.63
CA LEU A 12 2.11 2.08 9.86
C LEU A 12 0.91 2.12 8.88
N THR A 13 0.85 1.19 7.93
CA THR A 13 -0.28 1.05 7.01
C THR A 13 -1.49 0.57 7.79
N GLN A 14 -2.57 1.36 7.78
CA GLN A 14 -3.74 1.09 8.61
C GLN A 14 -5.02 1.69 8.02
N LEU A 15 -6.16 1.15 8.46
CA LEU A 15 -7.46 1.77 8.25
C LEU A 15 -7.60 2.97 9.20
N GLU A 16 -7.84 4.15 8.64
CA GLU A 16 -8.09 5.40 9.36
C GLU A 16 -9.59 5.73 9.30
N LEU A 17 -10.19 5.97 10.48
CA LEU A 17 -11.52 6.55 10.63
C LEU A 17 -11.37 8.08 10.64
N GLU A 18 -11.98 8.77 9.68
CA GLU A 18 -11.95 10.23 9.61
C GLU A 18 -13.38 10.77 9.81
N PRO A 19 -13.65 11.49 10.93
CA PRO A 19 -14.98 12.01 11.21
C PRO A 19 -15.54 12.84 10.05
N GLY A 20 -16.74 12.46 9.57
CA GLY A 20 -17.40 13.13 8.44
C GLY A 20 -16.83 12.83 7.04
N ARG A 21 -15.76 12.04 6.93
CA ARG A 21 -15.13 11.64 5.65
C ARG A 21 -15.12 10.13 5.40
N GLY A 22 -15.50 9.33 6.40
CA GLY A 22 -15.62 7.88 6.29
C GLY A 22 -14.31 7.16 6.63
N VAL A 23 -14.13 5.97 6.06
CA VAL A 23 -12.95 5.14 6.27
C VAL A 23 -12.00 5.29 5.08
N SER A 24 -10.71 5.41 5.37
CA SER A 24 -9.66 5.36 4.34
C SER A 24 -8.55 4.39 4.74
N LEU A 25 -7.80 3.91 3.76
CA LEU A 25 -6.57 3.17 3.98
C LEU A 25 -5.40 4.15 3.85
N ALA A 26 -4.71 4.44 4.96
CA ALA A 26 -3.44 5.16 4.92
C ALA A 26 -2.33 4.15 4.59
N CYS A 27 -1.96 4.05 3.32
CA CYS A 27 -0.94 3.14 2.84
C CYS A 27 0.44 3.82 2.91
N HIS A 28 1.35 3.22 3.66
CA HIS A 28 2.74 3.66 3.79
C HIS A 28 3.64 2.69 3.03
N VAL A 29 4.35 3.19 2.02
CA VAL A 29 5.30 2.39 1.22
C VAL A 29 6.70 2.97 1.35
N GLU A 30 7.61 2.17 1.90
CA GLU A 30 9.04 2.48 1.93
C GLU A 30 9.70 1.94 0.67
N VAL A 31 10.60 2.71 0.06
CA VAL A 31 11.45 2.25 -1.04
C VAL A 31 12.90 2.32 -0.57
N ARG A 32 13.65 1.23 -0.73
CA ARG A 32 15.06 1.16 -0.37
C ARG A 32 15.91 0.88 -1.59
N ASP A 33 17.11 1.44 -1.61
CA ASP A 33 18.11 1.06 -2.58
C ASP A 33 18.85 -0.23 -2.19
N ARG A 34 19.84 -0.61 -3.01
CA ARG A 34 20.61 -1.84 -2.82
C ARG A 34 21.48 -1.87 -1.55
N TRP A 35 21.68 -0.72 -0.91
CA TRP A 35 22.42 -0.59 0.34
C TRP A 35 21.50 -0.53 1.57
N GLY A 36 20.18 -0.52 1.34
CA GLY A 36 19.17 -0.44 2.39
C GLY A 36 18.79 0.98 2.76
N ASP A 37 19.34 2.00 2.08
CA ASP A 37 18.99 3.40 2.33
C ASP A 37 17.62 3.72 1.73
N THR A 38 16.79 4.46 2.48
CA THR A 38 15.49 4.89 2.00
C THR A 38 15.64 5.95 0.91
N VAL A 39 14.97 5.75 -0.22
CA VAL A 39 15.02 6.64 -1.38
C VAL A 39 13.62 7.04 -1.84
N LYS A 40 13.52 8.21 -2.48
CA LYS A 40 12.34 8.53 -3.31
C LYS A 40 12.44 7.75 -4.62
N ALA A 41 11.30 7.34 -5.15
CA ALA A 41 11.21 6.62 -6.42
C ALA A 41 10.42 7.42 -7.45
N ILE A 42 10.64 7.12 -8.72
CA ILE A 42 9.80 7.54 -9.86
C ILE A 42 9.14 6.30 -10.47
N GLY A 43 8.06 6.48 -11.23
CA GLY A 43 7.33 5.38 -11.86
C GLY A 43 5.87 5.31 -11.43
N VAL A 44 5.31 4.10 -11.39
CA VAL A 44 3.90 3.87 -11.04
C VAL A 44 3.82 2.92 -9.84
N LEU A 45 3.28 3.42 -8.74
CA LEU A 45 2.96 2.61 -7.57
C LEU A 45 1.50 2.16 -7.66
N GLN A 46 1.30 0.86 -7.81
CA GLN A 46 -0.01 0.25 -7.72
C GLN A 46 -0.22 -0.32 -6.33
N VAL A 47 -1.31 0.06 -5.67
CA VAL A 47 -1.76 -0.54 -4.41
C VAL A 47 -2.97 -1.42 -4.69
N GLN A 48 -2.95 -2.64 -4.18
CA GLN A 48 -4.00 -3.63 -4.38
C GLN A 48 -4.56 -4.07 -3.03
N LEU A 49 -5.89 -4.17 -2.94
CA LEU A 49 -6.59 -4.68 -1.77
C LEU A 49 -7.13 -6.07 -2.05
N TYR A 50 -6.84 -7.01 -1.15
CA TYR A 50 -7.29 -8.38 -1.22
C TYR A 50 -8.16 -8.72 -0.01
N ARG A 51 -9.30 -9.37 -0.29
CA ARG A 51 -10.23 -9.89 0.70
C ARG A 51 -10.04 -11.39 0.89
N PRO A 52 -10.02 -11.91 2.13
CA PRO A 52 -10.08 -13.35 2.39
C PRO A 52 -11.42 -13.93 1.92
N VAL A 53 -11.41 -15.13 1.33
CA VAL A 53 -12.65 -15.80 0.90
C VAL A 53 -13.14 -16.77 1.99
N PRO A 54 -14.37 -16.59 2.52
CA PRO A 54 -15.02 -17.52 3.43
C PRO A 54 -14.98 -18.99 3.00
N GLY A 55 -14.77 -19.91 3.94
CA GLY A 55 -14.92 -21.35 3.72
C GLY A 55 -13.91 -22.01 2.76
N LEU A 56 -12.89 -21.28 2.32
CA LEU A 56 -11.74 -21.81 1.58
C LEU A 56 -10.48 -21.71 2.45
N ASP A 57 -9.45 -22.50 2.10
CA ASP A 57 -8.15 -22.41 2.76
C ASP A 57 -7.72 -20.95 2.91
N ALA A 58 -7.23 -20.59 4.10
CA ALA A 58 -6.86 -19.22 4.48
C ALA A 58 -5.83 -18.54 3.56
N ALA A 59 -5.28 -19.27 2.58
CA ALA A 59 -4.41 -18.78 1.53
C ALA A 59 -5.14 -18.21 0.30
N ARG A 60 -6.45 -18.45 0.12
CA ARG A 60 -7.22 -17.94 -1.01
C ARG A 60 -7.80 -16.56 -0.70
N GLU A 61 -7.44 -15.60 -1.53
CA GLU A 61 -7.90 -14.22 -1.45
C GLU A 61 -8.36 -13.76 -2.84
N VAL A 62 -9.29 -12.81 -2.86
CA VAL A 62 -9.77 -12.16 -4.08
C VAL A 62 -9.28 -10.72 -4.10
N GLN A 63 -8.69 -10.30 -5.22
CA GLN A 63 -8.38 -8.89 -5.43
C GLN A 63 -9.68 -8.12 -5.62
N GLU A 64 -9.96 -7.18 -4.72
CA GLU A 64 -11.19 -6.38 -4.72
C GLU A 64 -10.97 -5.00 -5.35
N LEU A 65 -9.87 -4.34 -5.01
CA LEU A 65 -9.57 -2.98 -5.47
C LEU A 65 -8.13 -2.80 -5.90
N VAL A 66 -7.92 -1.84 -6.79
CA VAL A 66 -6.62 -1.41 -7.30
C VAL A 66 -6.61 0.11 -7.39
N TRP A 67 -5.54 0.73 -6.91
CA TRP A 67 -5.28 2.16 -7.09
C TRP A 67 -3.91 2.33 -7.76
N ASP A 68 -3.86 3.14 -8.81
CA ASP A 68 -2.61 3.53 -9.46
C ASP A 68 -2.21 4.94 -9.02
N VAL A 69 -0.97 5.07 -8.56
CA VAL A 69 -0.37 6.31 -8.05
C VAL A 69 0.81 6.66 -8.95
N ASP A 70 0.66 7.72 -9.74
CA ASP A 70 1.70 8.18 -10.65
C ASP A 70 2.77 8.99 -9.92
N LEU A 71 3.91 8.36 -9.67
CA LEU A 71 5.09 8.95 -9.04
C LEU A 71 5.98 9.69 -10.04
N ASN A 72 5.65 9.76 -11.34
CA ASN A 72 6.43 10.52 -12.32
C ASN A 72 6.13 12.04 -12.27
N ASN A 73 4.98 12.44 -11.74
CA ASN A 73 4.72 13.84 -11.44
C ASN A 73 5.49 14.22 -10.16
N LEU A 74 6.62 14.91 -10.30
CA LEU A 74 7.52 15.23 -9.20
C LEU A 74 6.88 16.07 -8.09
N GLU A 75 5.94 16.95 -8.43
CA GLU A 75 5.21 17.76 -7.45
C GLU A 75 4.30 16.88 -6.58
N ARG A 76 3.51 16.01 -7.21
CA ARG A 76 2.64 15.06 -6.48
C ARG A 76 3.44 14.03 -5.71
N ASN A 77 4.53 13.53 -6.29
CA ASN A 77 5.47 12.61 -5.65
C ASN A 77 6.01 13.20 -4.35
N ALA A 78 6.49 14.44 -4.40
CA ALA A 78 7.00 15.13 -3.23
C ALA A 78 5.92 15.31 -2.15
N ALA A 79 4.67 15.57 -2.54
CA ALA A 79 3.55 15.74 -1.61
C ALA A 79 3.15 14.45 -0.88
N TRP A 80 3.35 13.27 -1.50
CA TRP A 80 3.07 11.98 -0.85
C TRP A 80 4.21 11.48 0.04
N PHE A 81 5.43 11.97 -0.16
CA PHE A 81 6.56 11.49 0.64
C PHE A 81 6.61 12.18 2.01
N ASP A 82 6.42 11.41 3.07
CA ASP A 82 6.57 11.87 4.44
C ASP A 82 8.05 11.79 4.87
N PRO A 83 8.72 12.93 5.14
CA PRO A 83 10.12 12.93 5.55
C PRO A 83 10.37 12.34 6.95
N VAL A 84 9.36 12.27 7.81
CA VAL A 84 9.49 11.75 9.18
C VAL A 84 9.54 10.23 9.16
N THR A 85 8.56 9.58 8.53
CA THR A 85 8.51 8.12 8.40
C THR A 85 9.35 7.60 7.24
N ARG A 86 9.80 8.47 6.33
CA ARG A 86 10.49 8.15 5.08
C ARG A 86 9.69 7.18 4.21
N THR A 87 8.38 7.35 4.17
CA THR A 87 7.49 6.53 3.35
C THR A 87 6.66 7.40 2.41
N TYR A 88 6.23 6.82 1.30
CA TYR A 88 5.09 7.35 0.56
C TYR A 88 3.81 7.08 1.35
N ARG A 89 3.16 8.13 1.84
CA ARG A 89 1.87 8.09 2.51
C ARG A 89 0.77 8.41 1.51
N VAL A 90 0.09 7.38 1.03
CA VAL A 90 -1.05 7.51 0.13
C VAL A 90 -2.34 7.25 0.88
N ARG A 91 -3.27 8.20 0.84
CA ARG A 91 -4.62 8.03 1.38
C ARG A 91 -5.53 7.46 0.30
N LEU A 92 -6.00 6.23 0.51
CA LEU A 92 -6.84 5.50 -0.42
C LEU A 92 -8.29 5.48 0.10
N THR A 93 -9.21 5.99 -0.71
CA THR A 93 -10.64 6.09 -0.40
C THR A 93 -11.46 5.18 -1.31
N GLY A 94 -12.78 5.09 -1.05
CA GLY A 94 -13.67 4.20 -1.82
C GLY A 94 -13.49 2.73 -1.43
N LEU A 95 -13.22 2.47 -0.15
CA LEU A 95 -13.09 1.11 0.36
C LEU A 95 -14.42 0.37 0.27
N PRO A 96 -14.40 -0.96 0.09
CA PRO A 96 -15.62 -1.75 0.07
C PRO A 96 -16.21 -1.81 1.49
N ALA A 97 -17.55 -1.91 1.59
CA ALA A 97 -18.27 -1.87 2.87
C ALA A 97 -17.76 -2.87 3.92
N TRP A 98 -17.21 -4.02 3.51
CA TRP A 98 -16.63 -5.00 4.43
C TRP A 98 -15.36 -4.48 5.12
N ALA A 99 -14.52 -3.71 4.42
CA ALA A 99 -13.31 -3.11 4.97
C ALA A 99 -13.66 -1.92 5.85
N GLU A 100 -14.73 -1.20 5.52
CA GLU A 100 -15.27 -0.15 6.39
C GLU A 100 -15.77 -0.72 7.72
N ARG A 101 -16.53 -1.82 7.69
CA ARG A 101 -16.95 -2.54 8.91
C ARG A 101 -15.77 -3.06 9.73
N MET A 102 -14.70 -3.54 9.08
CA MET A 102 -13.46 -3.91 9.77
C MET A 102 -12.84 -2.70 10.49
N ALA A 103 -12.92 -1.50 9.92
CA ALA A 103 -12.44 -0.28 10.56
C ALA A 103 -13.32 0.20 11.72
N THR A 104 -14.61 -0.13 11.76
CA THR A 104 -15.51 0.22 12.88
C THR A 104 -15.57 -0.84 13.98
N GLY A 105 -15.05 -2.05 13.72
CA GLY A 105 -15.13 -3.18 14.65
C GLY A 105 -16.39 -4.03 14.48
N ASP A 106 -17.17 -3.78 13.43
CA ASP A 106 -18.42 -4.50 13.11
C ASP A 106 -18.20 -5.62 12.08
N ALA A 107 -16.96 -6.11 11.96
CA ALA A 107 -16.62 -7.18 11.02
C ALA A 107 -16.91 -8.57 11.61
N ASP A 108 -17.59 -9.41 10.84
CA ASP A 108 -17.74 -10.83 11.14
C ASP A 108 -16.37 -11.54 11.10
N GLY A 109 -16.22 -12.64 11.84
CA GLY A 109 -14.94 -13.29 12.16
C GLY A 109 -13.98 -13.56 10.99
N GLU A 110 -14.47 -13.77 9.77
CA GLU A 110 -13.63 -14.00 8.58
C GLU A 110 -13.20 -12.71 7.85
N THR A 111 -13.81 -11.56 8.18
CA THR A 111 -13.53 -10.23 7.61
C THR A 111 -12.59 -9.41 8.52
N GLN A 112 -12.00 -10.04 9.54
CA GLN A 112 -11.08 -9.39 10.49
C GLN A 112 -9.67 -9.14 9.94
N ARG A 113 -9.42 -9.55 8.70
CA ARG A 113 -8.14 -9.33 8.03
C ARG A 113 -8.30 -8.91 6.59
N LEU A 114 -7.35 -8.12 6.12
CA LEU A 114 -7.19 -7.80 4.70
C LEU A 114 -5.71 -7.79 4.33
N ARG A 115 -5.40 -8.08 3.07
CA ARG A 115 -4.03 -7.95 2.55
C ARG A 115 -3.94 -6.72 1.66
N VAL A 116 -2.93 -5.90 1.91
CA VAL A 116 -2.51 -4.80 1.05
C VAL A 116 -1.26 -5.25 0.32
N ARG A 117 -1.24 -5.16 -1.00
CA ARG A 117 -0.04 -5.38 -1.81
C ARG A 117 0.35 -4.09 -2.50
N ALA A 118 1.62 -3.70 -2.37
CA ALA A 118 2.20 -2.64 -3.18
C ALA A 118 3.00 -3.28 -4.33
N VAL A 119 2.85 -2.72 -5.52
CA VAL A 119 3.64 -3.07 -6.72
C VAL A 119 4.16 -1.79 -7.32
N LEU A 120 5.47 -1.57 -7.26
CA LEU A 120 6.12 -0.41 -7.86
C LEU A 120 6.81 -0.82 -9.17
N ARG A 121 6.36 -0.23 -10.28
CA ARG A 121 7.07 -0.25 -11.56
C ARG A 121 7.97 0.97 -11.62
N THR A 122 9.27 0.78 -11.68
CA THR A 122 10.28 1.86 -11.62
C THR A 122 11.47 1.54 -12.52
N VAL A 123 12.46 2.44 -12.56
CA VAL A 123 13.72 2.27 -13.29
C VAL A 123 14.84 2.05 -12.27
N GLY A 124 15.60 0.97 -12.45
CA GLY A 124 16.73 0.61 -11.61
C GLY A 124 17.98 1.44 -11.88
N ALA A 125 19.00 1.21 -11.07
CA ALA A 125 20.31 1.87 -11.20
C ALA A 125 21.02 1.59 -12.54
N ASP A 126 20.66 0.50 -13.22
CA ASP A 126 21.19 0.10 -14.53
C ASP A 126 20.35 0.67 -15.70
N GLY A 127 19.35 1.50 -15.41
CA GLY A 127 18.45 2.09 -16.40
C GLY A 127 17.37 1.14 -16.91
N ARG A 128 17.26 -0.08 -16.37
CA ARG A 128 16.23 -1.06 -16.77
C ARG A 128 14.99 -0.94 -15.92
N GLU A 129 13.84 -1.27 -16.49
CA GLU A 129 12.58 -1.37 -15.73
C GLU A 129 12.70 -2.47 -14.67
N ARG A 130 12.17 -2.18 -13.48
CA ARG A 130 12.05 -3.12 -12.37
C ARG A 130 10.63 -3.10 -11.83
N VAL A 131 10.18 -4.27 -11.39
CA VAL A 131 8.93 -4.44 -10.67
C VAL A 131 9.27 -4.89 -9.26
N LEU A 132 9.01 -4.01 -8.29
CA LEU A 132 9.22 -4.27 -6.87
C LEU A 132 7.86 -4.56 -6.24
N ARG A 133 7.79 -5.50 -5.31
CA ARG A 133 6.53 -5.90 -4.67
C ARG A 133 6.74 -6.23 -3.20
N ASP A 134 5.75 -5.90 -2.39
CA ASP A 134 5.65 -6.34 -1.00
C ASP A 134 4.18 -6.40 -0.58
N ASP A 135 3.88 -7.16 0.47
CA ASP A 135 2.54 -7.27 1.01
C ASP A 135 2.51 -7.21 2.54
N LEU A 136 1.39 -6.69 3.05
CA LEU A 136 1.10 -6.59 4.47
C LEU A 136 -0.32 -7.09 4.72
N VAL A 137 -0.49 -7.97 5.70
CA VAL A 137 -1.79 -8.34 6.24
C VAL A 137 -2.10 -7.43 7.41
N ILE A 138 -3.23 -6.72 7.34
CA ILE A 138 -3.79 -5.95 8.45
C ILE A 138 -4.80 -6.84 9.15
N GLN A 139 -4.72 -6.91 10.48
CA GLN A 139 -5.68 -7.65 11.32
C GLN A 139 -6.24 -6.68 12.37
N ARG A 140 -7.50 -6.83 12.73
CA ARG A 140 -8.15 -6.09 13.82
C ARG A 140 -8.97 -7.03 14.70
#